data_AF-A0A2V7YTU8-F1
#
_entry.id   AF-A0A2V7YTU8-F1
#
_cell.length_a   1.000
_cell.length_b   1.000
_cell.length_c   1.000
_cell.angle_alpha   90.00
_cell.angle_beta   90.00
_cell.angle_gamma   90.00
#
_symmetry.space_group_name_H-M   'P 1'
#
loop_
_entity.id
_entity.type
_entity.pdbx_description
1 polymer ?
#
loop_
_entity_poly.entity_id
_entity_poly.type
_entity_poly.pdbx_seq_one_letter_code
_entity_poly.pdbx_strand_id
1 'polypeptide(L)'
;STNQPIPTYDQDVVKAFARAFTGWTLGGQNQGNLAKFFHPDRNFRIPMEPWAAYHATDEKQLLDGVILPAGQSARTDLQQALDLIFNHPNAGPFFCRGLIQKLVTSNPSPGYVYRCGQAFANNGAGTRGDLKAVLRAVLLDYEARAASLDTRPDEGDLREPVVRVAGLLRTLDAKPRNGRWMFARSFDRAGKSTGQTPLHSPTVFNFFEPEYALPGEIAQSGLVSPEFQIATETTVVGAANLLKGVLGAGGPTSQLILNLAPFQSPQVANDDALLDRVNQLVFAGAMSDATRGILRGALADPAFPRQANPRVITLLWLASLAPESVVQK
;
A
#
# COMPACT_ATOMS: atom_id res chain seq x y z
N SER A 1 28.26 28.72 -0.98
CA SER A 1 26.93 28.11 -0.83
C SER A 1 27.13 26.64 -0.48
N THR A 2 26.54 26.13 0.59
CA THR A 2 26.81 24.79 1.16
C THR A 2 26.18 23.62 0.38
N ASN A 3 25.69 23.85 -0.85
CA ASN A 3 25.03 22.83 -1.69
C ASN A 3 23.91 22.03 -0.98
N GLN A 4 23.39 22.57 0.13
CA GLN A 4 22.26 21.98 0.83
C GLN A 4 20.97 22.35 0.08
N PRO A 5 20.01 21.43 -0.04
CA PRO A 5 18.71 21.73 -0.62
C PRO A 5 18.08 22.90 0.12
N ILE A 6 17.64 23.93 -0.62
CA ILE A 6 16.85 25.03 -0.06
C ILE A 6 15.41 24.51 0.07
N PRO A 7 14.78 24.58 1.25
CA PRO A 7 13.38 24.20 1.41
C PRO A 7 12.50 24.94 0.39
N THR A 8 11.66 24.19 -0.33
CA THR A 8 10.75 24.74 -1.36
C THR A 8 9.73 25.72 -0.77
N TYR A 9 9.48 25.64 0.54
CA TYR A 9 8.55 26.47 1.27
C TYR A 9 8.97 26.59 2.74
N ASP A 10 8.44 27.60 3.42
CA ASP A 10 8.63 27.82 4.84
C ASP A 10 7.33 27.59 5.64
N GLN A 11 7.41 27.85 6.94
CA GLN A 11 6.27 27.69 7.85
C GLN A 11 5.10 28.62 7.51
N ASP A 12 5.35 29.78 6.92
CA ASP A 12 4.29 30.75 6.64
C ASP A 12 3.47 30.33 5.42
N VAL A 13 4.12 29.74 4.40
CA VAL A 13 3.42 29.04 3.31
C VAL A 13 2.58 27.89 3.85
N VAL A 14 3.10 27.06 4.77
CA VAL A 14 2.32 25.96 5.38
C VAL A 14 1.08 26.50 6.10
N LYS A 15 1.23 27.55 6.90
CA LYS A 15 0.09 28.20 7.57
C LYS A 15 -0.91 28.77 6.56
N ALA A 16 -0.45 29.30 5.42
CA ALA A 16 -1.32 29.86 4.39
C ALA A 16 -2.16 28.76 3.71
N PHE A 17 -1.58 27.59 3.39
CA PHE A 17 -2.35 26.43 2.95
C PHE A 17 -3.34 25.96 4.01
N ALA A 18 -2.92 25.89 5.28
CA ALA A 18 -3.81 25.51 6.36
C ALA A 18 -5.03 26.45 6.43
N ARG A 19 -4.81 27.78 6.28
CA ARG A 19 -5.90 28.77 6.21
C ARG A 19 -6.80 28.57 4.99
N ALA A 20 -6.24 28.27 3.82
CA ALA A 20 -7.02 27.99 2.59
C ALA A 20 -7.94 26.77 2.75
N PHE A 21 -7.58 25.81 3.61
CA PHE A 21 -8.34 24.59 3.87
C PHE A 21 -9.27 24.65 5.10
N THR A 22 -9.43 25.82 5.74
CA THR A 22 -10.33 25.98 6.89
C THR A 22 -11.81 26.02 6.50
N GLY A 23 -12.69 25.75 7.47
CA GLY A 23 -14.14 25.98 7.32
C GLY A 23 -14.94 24.79 6.80
N TRP A 24 -14.41 23.57 6.82
CA TRP A 24 -15.11 22.39 6.31
C TRP A 24 -15.58 21.46 7.43
N THR A 25 -16.82 20.97 7.33
CA THR A 25 -17.39 19.94 8.22
C THR A 25 -18.18 18.91 7.40
N LEU A 26 -18.74 17.88 8.05
CA LEU A 26 -19.56 16.87 7.37
C LEU A 26 -20.77 17.53 6.67
N GLY A 27 -21.18 17.00 5.51
CA GLY A 27 -22.28 17.57 4.74
C GLY A 27 -23.67 17.37 5.35
N GLY A 28 -24.61 18.20 4.93
CA GLY A 28 -26.04 18.07 5.26
C GLY A 28 -26.42 18.63 6.63
N GLN A 29 -25.65 19.60 7.14
CA GLN A 29 -25.85 20.16 8.48
C GLN A 29 -26.74 21.40 8.43
N ASN A 30 -27.44 21.69 9.53
CA ASN A 30 -28.19 22.93 9.66
C ASN A 30 -27.24 24.10 9.94
N GLN A 31 -26.91 24.89 8.91
CA GLN A 31 -26.01 26.04 9.02
C GLN A 31 -26.54 27.18 9.89
N GLY A 32 -27.84 27.20 10.22
CA GLY A 32 -28.41 28.13 11.20
C GLY A 32 -28.01 27.81 12.66
N ASN A 33 -27.42 26.63 12.91
CA ASN A 33 -26.91 26.24 14.23
C ASN A 33 -25.39 26.02 14.18
N LEU A 34 -24.64 27.05 14.56
CA LEU A 34 -23.17 27.05 14.60
C LEU A 34 -22.54 25.90 15.40
N ALA A 35 -23.23 25.35 16.41
CA ALA A 35 -22.74 24.19 17.15
C ALA A 35 -22.55 22.94 16.27
N LYS A 36 -23.28 22.84 15.15
CA LYS A 36 -23.16 21.71 14.21
C LYS A 36 -21.83 21.69 13.45
N PHE A 37 -21.08 22.78 13.41
CA PHE A 37 -19.73 22.75 12.86
C PHE A 37 -18.80 21.85 13.68
N PHE A 38 -18.81 22.01 15.01
CA PHE A 38 -17.99 21.22 15.95
C PHE A 38 -18.62 19.88 16.33
N HIS A 39 -19.95 19.77 16.24
CA HIS A 39 -20.71 18.57 16.58
C HIS A 39 -21.65 18.16 15.43
N PRO A 40 -21.10 17.80 14.26
CA PRO A 40 -21.91 17.45 13.11
C PRO A 40 -22.61 16.10 13.29
N ASP A 41 -23.79 15.98 12.71
CA ASP A 41 -24.45 14.67 12.59
C ASP A 41 -23.63 13.80 11.62
N ARG A 42 -23.20 12.62 12.09
CA ARG A 42 -22.29 11.75 11.32
C ARG A 42 -22.96 11.22 10.06
N ASN A 43 -22.49 11.67 8.90
CA ASN A 43 -22.87 11.11 7.61
C ASN A 43 -21.67 11.06 6.66
N PHE A 44 -21.13 9.87 6.46
CA PHE A 44 -19.95 9.63 5.62
C PHE A 44 -20.28 9.42 4.13
N ARG A 45 -21.54 9.65 3.72
CA ARG A 45 -22.00 9.47 2.33
C ARG A 45 -22.19 10.78 1.59
N ILE A 46 -22.21 11.90 2.31
CA ILE A 46 -22.37 13.24 1.74
C ILE A 46 -21.00 13.92 1.76
N PRO A 47 -20.57 14.57 0.67
CA PRO A 47 -19.36 15.37 0.66
C PRO A 47 -19.36 16.41 1.79
N MET A 48 -18.18 16.74 2.29
CA MET A 48 -18.02 17.83 3.25
C MET A 48 -18.52 19.16 2.65
N GLU A 49 -19.00 20.05 3.51
CA GLU A 49 -19.52 21.35 3.12
C GLU A 49 -18.78 22.50 3.81
N PRO A 50 -18.62 23.65 3.14
CA PRO A 50 -17.98 24.82 3.72
C PRO A 50 -18.96 25.61 4.60
N TRP A 51 -18.44 26.19 5.67
CA TRP A 51 -19.12 27.09 6.60
C TRP A 51 -18.34 28.40 6.66
N ALA A 52 -18.91 29.46 6.08
CA ALA A 52 -18.24 30.75 5.93
C ALA A 52 -17.79 31.34 7.28
N ALA A 53 -18.57 31.13 8.35
CA ALA A 53 -18.25 31.61 9.69
C ALA A 53 -16.96 31.00 10.29
N TYR A 54 -16.45 29.91 9.71
CA TYR A 54 -15.27 29.19 10.19
C TYR A 54 -14.14 29.09 9.14
N HIS A 55 -14.23 29.90 8.08
CA HIS A 55 -13.18 29.99 7.08
C HIS A 55 -12.33 31.25 7.31
N ALA A 56 -11.01 31.10 7.18
CA ALA A 56 -10.07 32.21 7.24
C ALA A 56 -10.18 33.07 5.98
N THR A 57 -10.53 34.34 6.11
CA THR A 57 -10.79 35.25 4.98
C THR A 57 -9.65 36.24 4.70
N ASP A 58 -8.55 36.15 5.44
CA ASP A 58 -7.34 36.93 5.17
C ASP A 58 -6.67 36.49 3.85
N GLU A 59 -5.76 37.34 3.36
CA GLU A 59 -4.90 37.04 2.23
C GLU A 59 -3.95 35.87 2.56
N LYS A 60 -3.66 35.01 1.57
CA LYS A 60 -2.86 33.80 1.77
C LYS A 60 -1.77 33.72 0.72
N GLN A 61 -0.51 33.81 1.15
CA GLN A 61 0.65 33.60 0.30
C GLN A 61 1.04 32.13 0.29
N LEU A 62 0.87 31.47 -0.85
CA LEU A 62 1.13 30.05 -1.07
C LEU A 62 2.50 29.79 -1.72
N LEU A 63 2.69 28.59 -2.30
CA LEU A 63 3.90 28.20 -3.03
C LEU A 63 4.24 29.21 -4.13
N ASP A 64 5.53 29.37 -4.40
CA ASP A 64 6.07 30.21 -5.48
C ASP A 64 5.59 31.67 -5.45
N GLY A 65 5.18 32.16 -4.27
CA GLY A 65 4.69 33.52 -4.08
C GLY A 65 3.29 33.78 -4.63
N VAL A 66 2.53 32.73 -4.99
CA VAL A 66 1.13 32.87 -5.42
C VAL A 66 0.27 33.37 -4.26
N ILE A 67 -0.52 34.42 -4.50
CA ILE A 67 -1.39 35.03 -3.48
C ILE A 67 -2.85 34.67 -3.78
N LEU A 68 -3.54 34.13 -2.78
CA LEU A 68 -5.00 34.07 -2.74
C LEU A 68 -5.54 35.37 -2.12
N PRO A 69 -6.37 36.15 -2.83
CA PRO A 69 -6.92 37.40 -2.31
C PRO A 69 -7.75 37.21 -1.02
N ALA A 70 -7.80 38.26 -0.20
CA ALA A 70 -8.70 38.31 0.95
C ALA A 70 -10.19 38.28 0.51
N GLY A 71 -11.06 37.79 1.40
CA GLY A 71 -12.52 37.77 1.22
C GLY A 71 -13.04 36.69 0.27
N GLN A 72 -12.19 35.78 -0.22
CA GLN A 72 -12.61 34.65 -1.04
C GLN A 72 -13.45 33.63 -0.24
N SER A 73 -14.21 32.80 -0.98
CA SER A 73 -14.96 31.70 -0.39
C SER A 73 -14.05 30.50 -0.11
N ALA A 74 -14.41 29.68 0.88
CA ALA A 74 -13.69 28.44 1.20
C ALA A 74 -13.58 27.47 0.01
N ARG A 75 -14.57 27.46 -0.90
CA ARG A 75 -14.51 26.63 -2.11
C ARG A 75 -13.48 27.14 -3.10
N THR A 76 -13.44 28.46 -3.29
CA THR A 76 -12.49 29.12 -4.20
C THR A 76 -11.06 28.94 -3.71
N ASP A 77 -10.82 29.18 -2.42
CA ASP A 77 -9.50 29.00 -1.81
C ASP A 77 -9.03 27.55 -1.87
N LEU A 78 -9.89 26.58 -1.54
CA LEU A 78 -9.57 25.16 -1.65
C LEU A 78 -9.18 24.81 -3.09
N GLN A 79 -9.99 25.23 -4.07
CA GLN A 79 -9.74 24.91 -5.47
C GLN A 79 -8.42 25.50 -5.95
N GLN A 80 -8.18 26.80 -5.75
CA GLN A 80 -6.95 27.47 -6.18
C GLN A 80 -5.71 26.88 -5.50
N ALA A 81 -5.79 26.55 -4.20
CA ALA A 81 -4.69 25.93 -3.47
C ALA A 81 -4.39 24.50 -3.99
N LEU A 82 -5.41 23.69 -4.27
CA LEU A 82 -5.23 22.36 -4.86
C LEU A 82 -4.70 22.42 -6.29
N ASP A 83 -5.20 23.35 -7.11
CA ASP A 83 -4.72 23.57 -8.48
C ASP A 83 -3.25 23.99 -8.47
N LEU A 84 -2.83 24.84 -7.52
CA LEU A 84 -1.43 25.22 -7.35
C LEU A 84 -0.55 24.00 -7.03
N ILE A 85 -0.95 23.17 -6.05
CA ILE A 85 -0.21 21.95 -5.70
C ILE A 85 -0.13 21.00 -6.90
N PHE A 86 -1.25 20.75 -7.58
CA PHE A 86 -1.33 19.81 -8.70
C PHE A 86 -0.45 20.24 -9.89
N ASN A 87 -0.41 21.54 -10.18
CA ASN A 87 0.37 22.09 -11.28
C ASN A 87 1.84 22.30 -10.93
N HIS A 88 2.22 22.23 -9.66
CA HIS A 88 3.62 22.36 -9.24
C HIS A 88 4.51 21.29 -9.90
N PRO A 89 5.73 21.62 -10.39
CA PRO A 89 6.61 20.68 -11.08
C PRO A 89 6.95 19.42 -10.27
N ASN A 90 7.07 19.54 -8.94
CA ASN A 90 7.38 18.41 -8.07
C ASN A 90 6.21 17.44 -7.85
N ALA A 91 4.96 17.82 -8.15
CA ALA A 91 3.79 17.00 -7.84
C ALA A 91 3.83 15.65 -8.59
N GLY A 92 4.20 15.66 -9.87
CA GLY A 92 4.31 14.45 -10.69
C GLY A 92 5.38 13.49 -10.18
N PRO A 93 6.66 13.91 -10.08
CA PRO A 93 7.72 13.07 -9.53
C PRO A 93 7.42 12.56 -8.11
N PHE A 94 6.88 13.40 -7.22
CA PHE A 94 6.50 13.00 -5.86
C PHE A 94 5.43 11.92 -5.87
N PHE A 95 4.34 12.12 -6.62
CA PHE A 95 3.26 11.16 -6.74
C PHE A 95 3.76 9.84 -7.36
N CYS A 96 4.57 9.92 -8.41
CA CYS A 96 5.12 8.75 -9.09
C CYS A 96 6.08 7.96 -8.22
N ARG A 97 6.96 8.60 -7.44
CA ARG A 97 7.85 7.90 -6.50
C ARG A 97 7.02 7.06 -5.52
N GLY A 98 6.00 7.64 -4.90
CA GLY A 98 5.13 6.92 -3.98
C GLY A 98 4.37 5.76 -4.65
N LEU A 99 3.89 5.96 -5.88
CA LEU A 99 3.17 4.92 -6.62
C LEU A 99 4.08 3.75 -7.02
N ILE A 100 5.33 4.04 -7.41
CA ILE A 100 6.32 3.01 -7.73
C ILE A 100 6.69 2.22 -6.47
N GLN A 101 6.95 2.90 -5.35
CA GLN A 101 7.22 2.26 -4.05
C GLN A 101 6.10 1.32 -3.62
N LYS A 102 4.84 1.67 -3.92
CA LYS A 102 3.68 0.85 -3.54
C LYS A 102 3.37 -0.32 -4.47
N LEU A 103 3.89 -0.30 -5.70
CA LEU A 103 3.48 -1.25 -6.74
C LEU A 103 4.62 -2.11 -7.28
N VAL A 104 5.88 -1.67 -7.13
CA VAL A 104 7.01 -2.24 -7.84
C VAL A 104 8.22 -2.45 -6.93
N THR A 105 8.81 -1.39 -6.38
CA THR A 105 10.13 -1.45 -5.74
C THR A 105 10.34 -0.28 -4.77
N SER A 106 10.96 -0.51 -3.61
CA SER A 106 11.17 0.54 -2.60
C SER A 106 12.16 1.62 -3.07
N ASN A 107 13.08 1.28 -3.99
CA ASN A 107 14.22 2.11 -4.39
C ASN A 107 14.28 2.37 -5.91
N PRO A 108 13.27 3.04 -6.50
CA PRO A 108 13.26 3.30 -7.94
C PRO A 108 14.39 4.26 -8.36
N SER A 109 14.95 4.07 -9.55
CA SER A 109 15.97 4.99 -10.05
C SER A 109 15.38 6.39 -10.30
N PRO A 110 16.21 7.45 -10.24
CA PRO A 110 15.79 8.79 -10.65
C PRO A 110 15.22 8.83 -12.08
N GLY A 111 15.75 8.00 -12.98
CA GLY A 111 15.27 7.89 -14.35
C GLY A 111 13.85 7.32 -14.44
N TYR A 112 13.53 6.33 -13.61
CA TYR A 112 12.20 5.74 -13.55
C TYR A 112 11.16 6.72 -13.01
N VAL A 113 11.49 7.40 -11.90
CA VAL A 113 10.63 8.46 -11.35
C VAL A 113 10.43 9.58 -12.38
N TYR A 114 11.48 9.97 -13.11
CA TYR A 114 11.39 10.98 -14.16
C TYR A 114 10.43 10.58 -15.29
N ARG A 115 10.57 9.36 -15.84
CA ARG A 115 9.69 8.88 -16.93
C ARG A 115 8.23 8.83 -16.50
N CYS A 116 7.95 8.37 -15.29
CA CYS A 116 6.60 8.39 -14.73
C CYS A 116 6.09 9.83 -14.50
N GLY A 117 6.95 10.72 -14.02
CA GLY A 117 6.66 12.14 -13.87
C GLY A 117 6.33 12.83 -15.19
N GLN A 118 6.97 12.43 -16.30
CA GLN A 118 6.62 12.91 -17.65
C GLN A 118 5.22 12.43 -18.07
N ALA A 119 4.88 11.17 -17.81
CA ALA A 119 3.52 10.66 -18.06
C ALA A 119 2.46 11.35 -17.19
N PHE A 120 2.82 11.74 -15.95
CA PHE A 120 1.97 12.58 -15.11
C PHE A 120 1.82 13.97 -15.71
N ALA A 121 2.90 14.58 -16.19
CA ALA A 121 2.86 15.92 -16.77
C ALA A 121 2.01 15.97 -18.05
N ASN A 122 2.05 14.91 -18.86
CA ASN A 122 1.30 14.80 -20.10
C ASN A 122 1.11 13.33 -20.49
N ASN A 123 -0.14 12.90 -20.69
CA ASN A 123 -0.50 11.55 -21.12
C ASN A 123 -0.29 11.25 -22.62
N GLY A 124 0.34 12.16 -23.37
CA GLY A 124 0.48 12.11 -24.82
C GLY A 124 -0.64 12.81 -25.60
N ALA A 125 -1.70 13.26 -24.91
CA ALA A 125 -2.81 14.03 -25.46
C ALA A 125 -2.94 15.44 -24.82
N GLY A 126 -1.94 15.86 -24.05
CA GLY A 126 -1.93 17.15 -23.35
C GLY A 126 -2.63 17.14 -21.99
N THR A 127 -3.10 15.97 -21.50
CA THR A 127 -3.75 15.88 -20.20
C THR A 127 -2.74 15.56 -19.10
N ARG A 128 -2.66 16.45 -18.10
CA ARG A 128 -1.90 16.25 -16.87
C ARG A 128 -2.68 15.38 -15.88
N GLY A 129 -1.99 14.53 -15.14
CA GLY A 129 -2.55 13.73 -14.03
C GLY A 129 -3.47 12.59 -14.48
N ASP A 130 -3.37 12.13 -15.73
CA ASP A 130 -4.10 10.94 -16.18
C ASP A 130 -3.55 9.68 -15.47
N LEU A 131 -4.29 9.21 -14.47
CA LEU A 131 -3.87 8.07 -13.65
C LEU A 131 -3.68 6.79 -14.47
N LYS A 132 -4.42 6.60 -15.58
CA LYS A 132 -4.25 5.43 -16.44
C LYS A 132 -2.91 5.49 -17.17
N ALA A 133 -2.52 6.66 -17.67
CA ALA A 133 -1.23 6.86 -18.30
C ALA A 133 -0.08 6.71 -17.30
N VAL A 134 -0.22 7.27 -16.10
CA VAL A 134 0.76 7.14 -15.02
C VAL A 134 0.93 5.68 -14.60
N LEU A 135 -0.16 4.96 -14.34
CA LEU A 135 -0.09 3.54 -13.98
C LEU A 135 0.55 2.68 -15.07
N ARG A 136 0.28 3.00 -16.34
CA ARG A 136 0.95 2.33 -17.47
C ARG A 136 2.45 2.61 -17.46
N ALA A 137 2.87 3.86 -17.24
CA ALA A 137 4.27 4.24 -17.16
C ALA A 137 4.97 3.54 -15.99
N VAL A 138 4.31 3.46 -14.82
CA VAL A 138 4.83 2.71 -13.66
C VAL A 138 4.97 1.23 -14.02
N LEU A 139 3.88 0.54 -14.36
CA LEU A 139 3.88 -0.92 -14.44
C LEU A 139 4.55 -1.50 -15.69
N LEU A 140 4.78 -0.69 -16.74
CA LEU A 140 5.41 -1.13 -17.99
C LEU A 140 6.80 -0.53 -18.21
N ASP A 141 7.35 0.19 -17.24
CA ASP A 141 8.73 0.65 -17.30
C ASP A 141 9.70 -0.55 -17.40
N TYR A 142 10.85 -0.36 -18.03
CA TYR A 142 11.84 -1.44 -18.11
C TYR A 142 12.33 -1.83 -16.71
N GLU A 143 12.40 -0.90 -15.75
CA GLU A 143 12.81 -1.22 -14.39
C GLU A 143 11.81 -2.14 -13.68
N ALA A 144 10.51 -2.01 -13.98
CA ALA A 144 9.47 -2.86 -13.42
C ALA A 144 9.34 -4.24 -14.09
N ARG A 145 10.03 -4.47 -15.22
CA ARG A 145 9.76 -5.62 -16.10
C ARG A 145 11.01 -6.43 -16.47
N ALA A 146 12.19 -5.86 -16.31
CA ALA A 146 13.43 -6.48 -16.73
C ALA A 146 13.93 -7.48 -15.68
N ALA A 147 13.84 -8.77 -15.98
CA ALA A 147 14.40 -9.85 -15.15
C ALA A 147 15.92 -9.73 -14.91
N SER A 148 16.62 -8.91 -15.69
CA SER A 148 18.03 -8.59 -15.46
C SER A 148 18.27 -7.78 -14.19
N LEU A 149 17.24 -7.17 -13.61
CA LEU A 149 17.33 -6.34 -12.41
C LEU A 149 17.07 -7.13 -11.12
N ASP A 150 16.46 -8.32 -11.19
CA ASP A 150 16.11 -9.18 -10.04
C ASP A 150 17.32 -9.57 -9.16
N THR A 151 18.52 -9.50 -9.74
CA THR A 151 19.79 -9.82 -9.07
C THR A 151 20.42 -8.63 -8.34
N ARG A 152 19.87 -7.42 -8.51
CA ARG A 152 20.38 -6.24 -7.84
C ARG A 152 20.03 -6.29 -6.34
N PRO A 153 20.95 -5.84 -5.47
CA PRO A 153 20.73 -5.86 -4.02
C PRO A 153 19.73 -4.80 -3.55
N ASP A 154 19.45 -3.79 -4.37
CA ASP A 154 18.54 -2.68 -4.08
C ASP A 154 17.13 -2.86 -4.70
N GLU A 155 16.88 -3.98 -5.37
CA GLU A 155 15.61 -4.25 -6.05
C GLU A 155 14.59 -4.97 -5.15
N GLY A 156 13.33 -4.55 -5.28
CA GLY A 156 12.19 -5.14 -4.60
C GLY A 156 11.72 -4.36 -3.38
N ASP A 157 10.74 -4.94 -2.71
CA ASP A 157 10.10 -4.40 -1.51
C ASP A 157 9.58 -5.51 -0.60
N LEU A 158 9.37 -5.20 0.68
CA LEU A 158 8.75 -6.14 1.60
C LEU A 158 7.22 -6.08 1.43
N ARG A 159 6.58 -7.19 1.08
CA ARG A 159 5.11 -7.20 0.91
C ARG A 159 4.40 -6.82 2.21
N GLU A 160 3.62 -5.74 2.13
CA GLU A 160 2.78 -5.27 3.24
C GLU A 160 1.79 -6.37 3.71
N PRO A 161 1.44 -6.44 5.01
CA PRO A 161 0.52 -7.45 5.55
C PRO A 161 -0.80 -7.59 4.77
N VAL A 162 -1.41 -6.47 4.39
CA VAL A 162 -2.66 -6.47 3.59
C VAL A 162 -2.43 -7.02 2.19
N VAL A 163 -1.29 -6.71 1.56
CA VAL A 163 -0.91 -7.22 0.24
C VAL A 163 -0.66 -8.73 0.30
N ARG A 164 -0.01 -9.23 1.35
CA ARG A 164 0.19 -10.67 1.58
C ARG A 164 -1.13 -11.43 1.67
N VAL A 165 -2.10 -10.91 2.42
CA VAL A 165 -3.45 -11.48 2.51
C VAL A 165 -4.16 -11.43 1.16
N ALA A 166 -4.13 -10.28 0.47
CA ALA A 166 -4.78 -10.12 -0.82
C ALA A 166 -4.19 -11.04 -1.90
N GLY A 167 -2.86 -11.19 -1.92
CA GLY A 167 -2.15 -12.10 -2.82
C GLY A 167 -2.57 -13.55 -2.57
N LEU A 168 -2.57 -14.00 -1.32
CA LEU A 168 -2.97 -15.36 -0.97
C LEU A 168 -4.42 -15.67 -1.31
N LEU A 169 -5.34 -14.73 -1.04
CA LEU A 169 -6.75 -14.88 -1.42
C LEU A 169 -6.93 -14.93 -2.95
N ARG A 170 -6.15 -14.15 -3.70
CA ARG A 170 -6.15 -14.20 -5.18
C ARG A 170 -5.61 -15.53 -5.70
N THR A 171 -4.50 -16.02 -5.16
CA THR A 171 -3.91 -17.32 -5.51
C THR A 171 -4.91 -18.47 -5.32
N LEU A 172 -5.80 -18.34 -4.34
CA LEU A 172 -6.80 -19.35 -3.99
C LEU A 172 -8.19 -19.09 -4.59
N ASP A 173 -8.36 -18.15 -5.52
CA ASP A 173 -9.68 -17.70 -6.03
C ASP A 173 -10.72 -17.60 -4.89
N ALA A 174 -10.30 -16.99 -3.77
CA ALA A 174 -11.09 -17.02 -2.56
C ALA A 174 -12.37 -16.20 -2.73
N LYS A 175 -13.48 -16.71 -2.21
CA LYS A 175 -14.80 -16.05 -2.31
C LYS A 175 -15.44 -15.94 -0.93
N PRO A 176 -16.05 -14.79 -0.58
CA PRO A 176 -16.80 -14.66 0.65
C PRO A 176 -18.10 -15.46 0.51
N ARG A 177 -18.42 -16.30 1.49
CA ARG A 177 -19.59 -17.19 1.43
C ARG A 177 -20.93 -16.45 1.31
N ASN A 178 -21.00 -15.23 1.84
CA ASN A 178 -22.21 -14.40 1.88
C ASN A 178 -22.04 -13.07 1.12
N GLY A 179 -21.08 -12.99 0.19
CA GLY A 179 -20.78 -11.76 -0.55
C GLY A 179 -20.09 -10.67 0.27
N ARG A 180 -19.79 -10.90 1.56
CA ARG A 180 -19.15 -9.93 2.45
C ARG A 180 -17.79 -10.42 2.94
N TRP A 181 -16.78 -9.57 2.74
CA TRP A 181 -15.43 -9.78 3.23
C TRP A 181 -15.28 -9.31 4.67
N MET A 182 -15.56 -10.19 5.64
CA MET A 182 -15.57 -9.83 7.08
C MET A 182 -14.26 -10.16 7.81
N PHE A 183 -13.10 -9.91 7.19
CA PHE A 183 -11.79 -10.20 7.79
C PHE A 183 -11.08 -8.98 8.39
N ALA A 184 -11.66 -7.78 8.31
CA ALA A 184 -11.08 -6.54 8.86
C ALA A 184 -10.73 -6.65 10.36
N ARG A 185 -11.59 -7.34 11.15
CA ARG A 185 -11.34 -7.58 12.58
C ARG A 185 -10.17 -8.54 12.85
N SER A 186 -9.57 -9.14 11.82
CA SER A 186 -8.45 -10.07 11.97
C SER A 186 -7.10 -9.37 12.03
N PHE A 187 -6.97 -8.18 11.42
CA PHE A 187 -5.70 -7.41 11.36
C PHE A 187 -5.31 -6.73 12.67
N ASP A 188 -6.26 -6.51 13.57
CA ASP A 188 -6.07 -5.76 14.82
C ASP A 188 -6.42 -6.58 16.07
N ARG A 189 -6.34 -7.91 15.98
CA ARG A 189 -6.53 -8.80 17.13
C ARG A 189 -5.22 -9.02 17.86
N ALA A 190 -5.28 -9.09 19.20
CA ALA A 190 -4.14 -9.52 20.02
C ALA A 190 -3.55 -10.83 19.48
N GLY A 191 -2.22 -10.86 19.30
CA GLY A 191 -1.49 -11.99 18.72
C GLY A 191 -1.60 -12.14 17.19
N LYS A 192 -2.36 -11.26 16.51
CA LYS A 192 -2.49 -11.19 15.04
C LYS A 192 -2.27 -9.78 14.48
N SER A 193 -1.95 -8.81 15.34
CA SER A 193 -1.72 -7.43 14.91
C SER A 193 -0.51 -7.35 14.00
N THR A 194 -0.65 -6.63 12.89
CA THR A 194 0.38 -6.52 11.86
C THR A 194 0.93 -5.12 11.71
N GLY A 195 0.50 -4.18 12.57
CA GLY A 195 0.77 -2.75 12.38
C GLY A 195 -0.02 -2.11 11.23
N GLN A 196 -0.80 -2.91 10.49
CA GLN A 196 -1.59 -2.46 9.36
C GLN A 196 -3.00 -3.04 9.37
N THR A 197 -4.00 -2.16 9.42
CA THR A 197 -5.42 -2.53 9.32
C THR A 197 -6.07 -1.73 8.19
N PRO A 198 -6.75 -2.38 7.22
CA PRO A 198 -7.41 -1.65 6.14
C PRO A 198 -8.32 -0.52 6.64
N LEU A 199 -8.22 0.65 6.01
CA LEU A 199 -8.98 1.87 6.35
C LEU A 199 -8.68 2.45 7.75
N HIS A 200 -7.58 2.05 8.38
CA HIS A 200 -7.18 2.46 9.73
C HIS A 200 -5.78 3.10 9.75
N SER A 201 -5.44 3.87 8.72
CA SER A 201 -4.16 4.59 8.69
C SER A 201 -4.06 5.55 9.88
N PRO A 202 -2.94 5.54 10.63
CA PRO A 202 -2.76 6.44 11.78
C PRO A 202 -2.49 7.89 11.36
N THR A 203 -2.00 8.11 10.13
CA THR A 203 -1.63 9.44 9.62
C THR A 203 -2.06 9.61 8.16
N VAL A 204 -1.88 10.83 7.64
CA VAL A 204 -2.03 11.14 6.20
C VAL A 204 -0.90 10.55 5.34
N PHE A 205 0.20 10.11 5.95
CA PHE A 205 1.35 9.48 5.29
C PHE A 205 1.22 7.96 5.21
N ASN A 206 0.02 7.42 5.46
CA ASN A 206 -0.24 5.98 5.52
C ASN A 206 0.34 5.32 6.79
N PHE A 207 0.55 4.00 6.76
CA PHE A 207 1.08 3.20 7.89
C PHE A 207 2.58 3.36 8.13
N PHE A 208 3.32 3.87 7.15
CA PHE A 208 4.77 4.01 7.20
C PHE A 208 5.25 5.12 6.26
N GLU A 209 6.41 5.68 6.55
CA GLU A 209 7.02 6.79 5.86
C GLU A 209 7.72 6.32 4.56
N PRO A 210 7.49 6.99 3.42
CA PRO A 210 8.12 6.63 2.13
C PRO A 210 9.66 6.67 2.13
N GLU A 211 10.25 7.35 3.12
CA GLU A 211 11.70 7.53 3.26
C GLU A 211 12.28 6.79 4.46
N TYR A 212 11.48 5.97 5.16
CA TYR A 212 11.99 5.17 6.26
C TYR A 212 13.07 4.20 5.73
N ALA A 213 14.23 4.21 6.38
CA ALA A 213 15.32 3.29 6.13
C ALA A 213 15.60 2.49 7.40
N LEU A 214 15.54 1.16 7.31
CA LEU A 214 15.87 0.29 8.43
C LEU A 214 17.34 0.52 8.82
N PRO A 215 17.64 0.78 10.11
CA PRO A 215 19.02 0.92 10.56
C PRO A 215 19.85 -0.33 10.25
N GLY A 216 21.09 -0.12 9.78
CA GLY A 216 21.99 -1.19 9.34
C GLY A 216 22.37 -1.03 7.89
N GLU A 217 22.56 -2.16 7.19
CA GLU A 217 23.10 -2.21 5.83
C GLU A 217 22.26 -1.41 4.82
N ILE A 218 20.93 -1.40 4.96
CA ILE A 218 20.02 -0.65 4.08
C ILE A 218 20.29 0.86 4.18
N ALA A 219 20.18 1.42 5.40
CA ALA A 219 20.44 2.84 5.61
C ALA A 219 21.89 3.25 5.30
N GLN A 220 22.87 2.39 5.61
CA GLN A 220 24.29 2.63 5.27
C GLN A 220 24.55 2.66 3.76
N SER A 221 23.73 1.94 2.99
CA SER A 221 23.77 1.93 1.52
C SER A 221 22.98 3.09 0.89
N GLY A 222 22.38 3.97 1.71
CA GLY A 222 21.54 5.08 1.23
C GLY A 222 20.20 4.64 0.63
N LEU A 223 19.77 3.41 0.92
CA LEU A 223 18.49 2.85 0.47
C LEU A 223 17.39 3.14 1.49
N VAL A 224 16.15 3.10 1.02
CA VAL A 224 14.95 3.13 1.84
C VAL A 224 14.28 1.75 1.88
N SER A 225 13.54 1.50 2.94
CA SER A 225 12.81 0.25 3.16
C SER A 225 11.50 0.52 3.90
N PRO A 226 10.56 1.29 3.31
CA PRO A 226 9.41 1.87 4.01
C PRO A 226 8.60 0.86 4.83
N GLU A 227 8.31 -0.30 4.23
CA GLU A 227 7.49 -1.35 4.78
C GLU A 227 8.08 -1.99 6.05
N PHE A 228 9.41 -1.89 6.23
CA PHE A 228 10.07 -2.38 7.43
C PHE A 228 9.73 -1.57 8.68
N GLN A 229 9.22 -0.35 8.56
CA GLN A 229 8.84 0.47 9.71
C GLN A 229 7.75 -0.19 10.57
N ILE A 230 6.91 -1.03 9.94
CA ILE A 230 5.85 -1.79 10.61
C ILE A 230 6.17 -3.28 10.77
N ALA A 231 7.36 -3.73 10.33
CA ALA A 231 7.79 -5.13 10.39
C ALA A 231 8.69 -5.40 11.60
N THR A 232 8.11 -5.34 12.79
CA THR A 232 8.77 -5.65 14.05
C THR A 232 8.69 -7.15 14.37
N GLU A 233 9.48 -7.62 15.35
CA GLU A 233 9.42 -9.01 15.81
C GLU A 233 8.00 -9.45 16.17
N THR A 234 7.22 -8.56 16.79
CA THR A 234 5.84 -8.85 17.19
C THR A 234 4.87 -8.88 16.01
N THR A 235 5.00 -7.96 15.06
CA THR A 235 4.09 -7.90 13.89
C THR A 235 4.40 -8.97 12.86
N VAL A 236 5.64 -9.44 12.76
CA VAL A 236 6.00 -10.61 11.92
C VAL A 236 5.31 -11.88 12.41
N VAL A 237 5.33 -12.14 13.73
CA VAL A 237 4.58 -13.26 14.33
C VAL A 237 3.07 -13.05 14.16
N GLY A 238 2.59 -11.82 14.36
CA GLY A 238 1.19 -11.45 14.14
C GLY A 238 0.73 -11.74 12.71
N ALA A 239 1.54 -11.39 11.71
CA ALA A 239 1.27 -11.66 10.30
C ALA A 239 1.23 -13.16 10.02
N ALA A 240 2.11 -13.96 10.63
CA ALA A 240 2.08 -15.42 10.48
C ALA A 240 0.77 -16.02 11.03
N ASN A 241 0.32 -15.55 12.19
CA ASN A 241 -0.95 -15.97 12.81
C ASN A 241 -2.18 -15.48 12.05
N LEU A 242 -2.10 -14.29 11.44
CA LEU A 242 -3.12 -13.76 10.56
C LEU A 242 -3.29 -14.64 9.33
N LEU A 243 -2.20 -14.95 8.60
CA LEU A 243 -2.23 -15.78 7.41
C LEU A 243 -2.72 -17.19 7.71
N LYS A 244 -2.27 -17.79 8.81
CA LYS A 244 -2.81 -19.07 9.31
C LYS A 244 -4.32 -18.99 9.55
N GLY A 245 -4.77 -17.89 10.17
CA GLY A 245 -6.19 -17.66 10.43
C GLY A 245 -7.02 -17.48 9.16
N VAL A 246 -6.50 -16.79 8.15
CA VAL A 246 -7.16 -16.60 6.84
C VAL A 246 -7.27 -17.92 6.09
N LEU A 247 -6.19 -18.69 6.03
CA LEU A 247 -6.16 -20.00 5.39
C LEU A 247 -7.04 -21.03 6.13
N GLY A 248 -7.01 -21.02 7.46
CA GLY A 248 -7.84 -21.87 8.31
C GLY A 248 -9.32 -21.46 8.33
N ALA A 249 -9.64 -20.23 7.90
CA ALA A 249 -11.00 -19.78 7.64
C ALA A 249 -11.55 -20.27 6.29
N GLY A 250 -10.86 -21.18 5.61
CA GLY A 250 -11.37 -21.96 4.48
C GLY A 250 -11.89 -23.32 4.92
N GLY A 251 -13.16 -23.61 4.63
CA GLY A 251 -13.82 -24.86 5.02
C GLY A 251 -15.34 -24.81 4.88
N PRO A 252 -16.05 -25.95 5.01
CA PRO A 252 -17.49 -26.04 4.71
C PRO A 252 -18.40 -25.09 5.53
N THR A 253 -17.99 -24.78 6.76
CA THR A 253 -18.71 -23.93 7.72
C THR A 253 -18.15 -22.51 7.84
N SER A 254 -17.18 -22.17 6.99
CA SER A 254 -16.34 -20.99 7.16
C SER A 254 -16.84 -19.77 6.39
N GLN A 255 -16.25 -18.60 6.68
CA GLN A 255 -16.62 -17.33 6.04
C GLN A 255 -16.04 -17.21 4.61
N LEU A 256 -15.00 -17.98 4.28
CA LEU A 256 -14.31 -17.94 3.01
C LEU A 256 -14.34 -19.31 2.33
N ILE A 257 -14.62 -19.32 1.03
CA ILE A 257 -14.46 -20.50 0.17
C ILE A 257 -13.09 -20.35 -0.48
N LEU A 258 -12.19 -21.31 -0.24
CA LEU A 258 -10.86 -21.35 -0.86
C LEU A 258 -10.84 -22.41 -1.96
N ASN A 259 -10.34 -22.07 -3.14
CA ASN A 259 -10.16 -23.02 -4.24
C ASN A 259 -8.81 -23.74 -4.10
N LEU A 260 -8.84 -24.94 -3.53
CA LEU A 260 -7.66 -25.81 -3.39
C LEU A 260 -7.47 -26.79 -4.57
N ALA A 261 -8.41 -26.83 -5.51
CA ALA A 261 -8.35 -27.75 -6.66
C ALA A 261 -7.03 -27.66 -7.46
N PRO A 262 -6.40 -26.47 -7.63
CA PRO A 262 -5.12 -26.38 -8.32
C PRO A 262 -3.95 -27.10 -7.65
N PHE A 263 -4.05 -27.44 -6.36
CA PHE A 263 -3.02 -28.15 -5.59
C PHE A 263 -3.36 -29.64 -5.39
N GLN A 264 -4.50 -30.07 -5.93
CA GLN A 264 -5.06 -31.41 -5.77
C GLN A 264 -5.45 -32.02 -7.12
N SER A 265 -5.00 -31.40 -8.22
CA SER A 265 -5.28 -31.90 -9.56
C SER A 265 -4.46 -33.18 -9.84
N PRO A 266 -4.85 -33.99 -10.84
CA PRO A 266 -4.09 -35.19 -11.20
C PRO A 266 -2.62 -34.93 -11.56
N GLN A 267 -2.27 -33.72 -12.00
CA GLN A 267 -0.89 -33.31 -12.27
C GLN A 267 -0.06 -33.11 -10.99
N VAL A 268 -0.72 -32.86 -9.85
CA VAL A 268 -0.10 -32.72 -8.52
C VAL A 268 -0.14 -34.09 -7.82
N ALA A 269 0.57 -35.06 -8.40
CA ALA A 269 0.49 -36.47 -7.99
C ALA A 269 1.38 -36.83 -6.79
N ASN A 270 2.37 -36.00 -6.47
CA ASN A 270 3.35 -36.25 -5.41
C ASN A 270 3.85 -34.93 -4.79
N ASP A 271 4.69 -35.04 -3.76
CA ASP A 271 5.20 -33.90 -3.01
C ASP A 271 6.06 -32.95 -3.87
N ASP A 272 6.83 -33.47 -4.83
CA ASP A 272 7.61 -32.63 -5.73
C ASP A 272 6.71 -31.81 -6.67
N ALA A 273 5.67 -32.43 -7.25
CA ALA A 273 4.69 -31.73 -8.06
C ALA A 273 3.88 -30.70 -7.26
N LEU A 274 3.62 -30.98 -5.97
CA LEU A 274 2.99 -30.03 -5.06
C LEU A 274 3.90 -28.83 -4.77
N LEU A 275 5.19 -29.07 -4.52
CA LEU A 275 6.18 -28.02 -4.33
C LEU A 275 6.38 -27.20 -5.61
N ASP A 276 6.34 -27.81 -6.80
CA ASP A 276 6.39 -27.09 -8.08
C ASP A 276 5.19 -26.16 -8.24
N ARG A 277 4.00 -26.63 -7.87
CA ARG A 277 2.79 -25.80 -7.91
C ARG A 277 2.84 -24.64 -6.91
N VAL A 278 3.37 -24.89 -5.71
CA VAL A 278 3.60 -23.84 -4.71
C VAL A 278 4.64 -22.84 -5.20
N ASN A 279 5.75 -23.30 -5.80
CA ASN A 279 6.76 -22.43 -6.40
C ASN A 279 6.12 -21.50 -7.44
N GLN A 280 5.33 -22.04 -8.35
CA GLN A 280 4.65 -21.27 -9.39
C GLN A 280 3.70 -20.20 -8.82
N LEU A 281 2.91 -20.54 -7.79
CA LEU A 281 1.79 -19.72 -7.33
C LEU A 281 2.11 -18.79 -6.15
N VAL A 282 3.16 -19.09 -5.37
CA VAL A 282 3.55 -18.32 -4.18
C VAL A 282 4.88 -17.59 -4.38
N PHE A 283 5.82 -18.21 -5.09
CA PHE A 283 7.18 -17.70 -5.30
C PHE A 283 7.40 -17.20 -6.74
N ALA A 284 6.36 -17.18 -7.57
CA ALA A 284 6.45 -16.81 -8.99
C ALA A 284 7.52 -17.60 -9.78
N GLY A 285 7.83 -18.83 -9.35
CA GLY A 285 8.87 -19.67 -9.96
C GLY A 285 10.28 -19.51 -9.38
N ALA A 286 10.49 -18.55 -8.47
CA ALA A 286 11.81 -18.20 -7.93
C ALA A 286 12.13 -18.84 -6.56
N MET A 287 11.43 -19.90 -6.16
CA MET A 287 11.75 -20.64 -4.93
C MET A 287 13.15 -21.25 -5.03
N SER A 288 14.02 -20.96 -4.07
CA SER A 288 15.36 -21.55 -4.04
C SER A 288 15.33 -23.03 -3.66
N ASP A 289 16.40 -23.75 -4.01
CA ASP A 289 16.59 -25.14 -3.57
C ASP A 289 16.63 -25.27 -2.05
N ALA A 290 17.14 -24.25 -1.35
CA ALA A 290 17.17 -24.20 0.11
C ALA A 290 15.76 -24.13 0.69
N THR A 291 14.93 -23.18 0.23
CA THR A 291 13.52 -23.07 0.63
C THR A 291 12.74 -24.34 0.28
N ARG A 292 12.96 -24.88 -0.92
CA ARG A 292 12.35 -26.14 -1.36
C ARG A 292 12.73 -27.30 -0.44
N GLY A 293 13.99 -27.40 -0.04
CA GLY A 293 14.48 -28.42 0.89
C GLY A 293 13.81 -28.35 2.26
N ILE A 294 13.64 -27.14 2.81
CA ILE A 294 12.92 -26.91 4.07
C ILE A 294 11.45 -27.36 3.96
N LEU A 295 10.75 -26.95 2.90
CA LEU A 295 9.34 -27.31 2.70
C LEU A 295 9.17 -28.83 2.44
N ARG A 296 10.09 -29.45 1.71
CA ARG A 296 10.13 -30.91 1.53
C ARG A 296 10.34 -31.63 2.86
N GLY A 297 11.27 -31.15 3.69
CA GLY A 297 11.48 -31.68 5.04
C GLY A 297 10.21 -31.60 5.89
N ALA A 298 9.49 -30.47 5.84
CA ALA A 298 8.21 -30.32 6.52
C ALA A 298 7.15 -31.32 6.02
N LEU A 299 7.04 -31.53 4.69
CA LEU A 299 6.07 -32.49 4.12
C LEU A 299 6.34 -33.95 4.52
N ALA A 300 7.61 -34.28 4.78
CA ALA A 300 8.06 -35.60 5.22
C ALA A 300 7.89 -35.83 6.73
N ASP A 301 7.65 -34.78 7.52
CA ASP A 301 7.44 -34.89 8.96
C ASP A 301 6.19 -35.75 9.27
N PRO A 302 6.29 -36.79 10.12
CA PRO A 302 5.15 -37.63 10.48
C PRO A 302 3.95 -36.87 11.08
N ALA A 303 4.19 -35.72 11.71
CA ALA A 303 3.18 -34.84 12.29
C ALA A 303 2.56 -33.86 11.26
N PHE A 304 3.09 -33.78 10.05
CA PHE A 304 2.49 -32.95 8.99
C PHE A 304 1.12 -33.50 8.59
N PRO A 305 0.11 -32.64 8.36
CA PRO A 305 -1.22 -33.12 8.01
C PRO A 305 -1.24 -34.00 6.75
N ARG A 306 -1.97 -35.12 6.81
CA ARG A 306 -2.13 -36.07 5.70
C ARG A 306 -3.44 -35.92 4.94
N GLN A 307 -4.43 -35.27 5.55
CA GLN A 307 -5.71 -34.97 4.92
C GLN A 307 -5.49 -33.93 3.82
N ALA A 308 -6.11 -34.13 2.65
CA ALA A 308 -5.82 -33.35 1.44
C ALA A 308 -5.88 -31.83 1.65
N ASN A 309 -6.95 -31.31 2.28
CA ASN A 309 -7.10 -29.87 2.50
C ASN A 309 -6.14 -29.33 3.58
N PRO A 310 -6.09 -29.88 4.81
CA PRO A 310 -5.12 -29.44 5.82
C PRO A 310 -3.66 -29.51 5.37
N ARG A 311 -3.29 -30.51 4.54
CA ARG A 311 -1.93 -30.64 3.98
C ARG A 311 -1.57 -29.44 3.13
N VAL A 312 -2.41 -29.11 2.14
CA VAL A 312 -2.21 -27.96 1.24
C VAL A 312 -2.22 -26.64 2.01
N ILE A 313 -3.21 -26.45 2.89
CA ILE A 313 -3.35 -25.23 3.72
C ILE A 313 -2.09 -25.00 4.57
N THR A 314 -1.58 -26.05 5.22
CA THR A 314 -0.38 -25.94 6.07
C THR A 314 0.86 -25.64 5.25
N LEU A 315 1.01 -26.29 4.08
CA LEU A 315 2.13 -26.02 3.18
C LEU A 315 2.10 -24.58 2.65
N LEU A 316 0.93 -24.09 2.22
CA LEU A 316 0.77 -22.71 1.77
C LEU A 316 1.03 -21.69 2.87
N TRP A 317 0.63 -22.01 4.12
CA TRP A 317 0.97 -21.18 5.26
C TRP A 317 2.49 -21.08 5.43
N LEU A 318 3.21 -22.21 5.52
CA LEU A 318 4.67 -22.20 5.66
C LEU A 318 5.36 -21.50 4.49
N ALA A 319 4.93 -21.78 3.26
CA ALA A 319 5.43 -21.13 2.06
C ALA A 319 5.29 -19.60 2.14
N SER A 320 4.15 -19.09 2.62
CA SER A 320 3.89 -17.64 2.78
C SER A 320 4.70 -16.93 3.88
N LEU A 321 5.48 -17.69 4.67
CA LEU A 321 6.39 -17.18 5.68
C LEU A 321 7.85 -17.14 5.20
N ALA A 322 8.18 -17.84 4.11
CA ALA A 322 9.54 -17.87 3.59
C ALA A 322 9.95 -16.46 3.11
N PRO A 323 11.17 -15.97 3.42
CA PRO A 323 11.63 -14.65 3.00
C PRO A 323 11.44 -14.38 1.50
N GLU A 324 11.73 -15.37 0.67
CA GLU A 324 11.56 -15.35 -0.80
C GLU A 324 10.10 -15.18 -1.27
N SER A 325 9.12 -15.47 -0.40
CA SER A 325 7.70 -15.21 -0.67
C SER A 325 7.22 -13.86 -0.11
N VAL A 326 7.96 -13.30 0.85
CA VAL A 326 7.58 -12.07 1.56
C VAL A 326 8.21 -10.85 0.88
N VAL A 327 9.44 -10.98 0.39
CA VAL A 327 10.06 -9.97 -0.47
C VAL A 327 9.52 -10.14 -1.89
N GLN A 328 8.99 -9.07 -2.46
CA GLN A 328 8.61 -9.01 -3.87
C GLN A 328 9.80 -8.48 -4.67
N LYS A 329 10.06 -9.14 -5.79
CA LYS A 329 10.99 -8.75 -6.83
C LYS A 329 10.23 -8.77 -8.16
#